data_AF-A0A2M7A140-F1
#
_entry.id   AF-A0A2M7A140-F1
#
_cell.length_a   1.000
_cell.length_b   1.000
_cell.length_c   1.000
_cell.angle_alpha   90.00
_cell.angle_beta   90.00
_cell.angle_gamma   90.00
#
_symmetry.space_group_name_H-M   'P 1'
#
loop_
_entity.id
_entity.type
_entity.pdbx_description
1 polymer ?
#
loop_
_entity_poly.entity_id
_entity_poly.type
_entity_poly.pdbx_seq_one_letter_code
_entity_poly.pdbx_strand_id
1 'polypeptide(L)'
;MLETKMKNLKLISILLGLISIANMILLGIYVVNYCLLLATLLSKFLLEANIVEFATTISIALILFGSYSIYKNHPLRGGICNLIAGTITIAIYLHYALNVPILQQFGLLGYFLLLPAPISGIIGVIISKMKTVY
;
A
#
# COMPACT_ATOMS: atom_id res chain seq x y z
N MET A 1 -25.23 -14.03 12.75
CA MET A 1 -24.27 -14.61 11.77
C MET A 1 -23.61 -13.53 10.90
N LEU A 2 -24.38 -12.63 10.26
CA LEU A 2 -23.84 -11.57 9.39
C LEU A 2 -22.95 -10.55 10.15
N GLU A 3 -23.35 -10.15 11.35
CA GLU A 3 -22.59 -9.20 12.17
C GLU A 3 -21.18 -9.72 12.53
N THR A 4 -21.08 -11.00 12.92
CA THR A 4 -19.79 -11.69 13.15
C THR A 4 -18.94 -11.71 11.89
N LYS A 5 -19.54 -11.98 10.72
CA LYS A 5 -18.85 -11.97 9.42
C LYS A 5 -18.30 -10.57 9.10
N MET A 6 -19.06 -9.51 9.34
CA MET A 6 -18.61 -8.13 9.13
C MET A 6 -17.48 -7.74 10.09
N LYS A 7 -17.54 -8.16 11.37
CA LYS A 7 -16.45 -7.94 12.34
C LYS A 7 -15.16 -8.63 11.88
N ASN A 8 -15.24 -9.88 11.43
CA ASN A 8 -14.08 -10.62 10.92
C ASN A 8 -13.49 -9.96 9.67
N LEU A 9 -14.32 -9.54 8.71
CA LEU A 9 -13.84 -8.86 7.51
C LEU A 9 -13.16 -7.52 7.82
N LYS A 10 -13.69 -6.74 8.78
CA LYS A 10 -13.02 -5.51 9.24
C LYS A 10 -11.65 -5.81 9.83
N LEU A 11 -11.55 -6.82 10.69
CA LEU A 11 -10.28 -7.22 11.30
C LEU A 11 -9.26 -7.64 10.24
N ILE A 12 -9.67 -8.51 9.30
CA ILE A 12 -8.81 -8.94 8.18
C ILE A 12 -8.35 -7.74 7.35
N SER A 13 -9.25 -6.82 7.01
CA SER A 13 -8.91 -5.63 6.24
C SER A 13 -7.89 -4.74 6.98
N ILE A 14 -8.07 -4.52 8.28
CA ILE A 14 -7.13 -3.74 9.10
C ILE A 14 -5.77 -4.45 9.18
N LEU A 15 -5.73 -5.76 9.42
CA LEU A 15 -4.49 -6.54 9.47
C LEU A 15 -3.72 -6.48 8.15
N LEU A 16 -4.43 -6.64 7.03
CA LEU A 16 -3.83 -6.49 5.70
C LEU A 16 -3.28 -5.07 5.46
N GLY A 17 -3.98 -4.04 5.94
CA GLY A 17 -3.50 -2.66 5.94
C GLY A 17 -2.18 -2.53 6.72
N LEU A 18 -2.12 -3.04 7.95
CA LEU A 18 -0.91 -2.99 8.77
C LEU A 18 0.26 -3.76 8.13
N ILE A 19 0.02 -4.93 7.55
CA ILE A 19 1.04 -5.68 6.79
C ILE A 19 1.53 -4.83 5.60
N SER A 20 0.64 -4.12 4.92
CA SER A 20 1.01 -3.23 3.81
C SER A 20 1.94 -2.10 4.24
N ILE A 21 1.78 -1.56 5.45
CA ILE A 21 2.68 -0.52 5.97
C ILE A 21 4.10 -1.06 6.09
N ALA A 22 4.27 -2.25 6.66
CA ALA A 22 5.59 -2.88 6.77
C ALA A 22 6.23 -3.08 5.38
N ASN A 23 5.44 -3.58 4.42
CA ASN A 23 5.92 -3.79 3.05
C ASN A 23 6.31 -2.46 2.37
N MET A 24 5.53 -1.40 2.55
CA MET A 24 5.82 -0.08 1.98
C MET A 24 7.04 0.57 2.60
N ILE A 25 7.24 0.44 3.91
CA ILE A 25 8.45 0.93 4.58
C ILE A 25 9.68 0.22 4.02
N LEU A 26 9.65 -1.12 3.94
CA LEU A 26 10.76 -1.90 3.39
C LEU A 26 11.06 -1.54 1.93
N LEU A 27 10.02 -1.47 1.09
CA LEU A 27 10.16 -1.09 -0.32
C LEU A 27 10.70 0.34 -0.46
N GLY A 28 10.14 1.29 0.29
CA GLY A 28 10.53 2.69 0.27
C GLY A 28 11.98 2.88 0.69
N ILE A 29 12.39 2.31 1.83
CA ILE A 29 13.79 2.34 2.28
C ILE A 29 14.72 1.75 1.23
N TYR A 30 14.35 0.59 0.67
CA TYR A 30 15.17 -0.08 -0.33
C TYR A 30 15.39 0.78 -1.57
N VAL A 31 14.31 1.31 -2.15
CA VAL A 31 14.36 2.15 -3.35
C VAL A 31 15.07 3.48 -3.07
N VAL A 32 14.75 4.16 -1.97
CA VAL A 32 15.38 5.44 -1.60
C VAL A 32 16.88 5.28 -1.41
N ASN A 33 17.33 4.28 -0.65
CA ASN A 33 18.77 4.03 -0.46
C ASN A 33 19.48 3.77 -1.78
N TYR A 34 18.84 3.03 -2.69
CA TYR A 34 19.39 2.76 -3.99
C TYR A 34 19.48 4.03 -4.86
N CYS A 35 18.43 4.84 -4.89
CA CYS A 35 18.43 6.12 -5.59
C CYS A 35 19.50 7.08 -5.02
N LEU A 36 19.68 7.13 -3.69
CA LEU A 36 20.73 7.92 -3.06
C LEU A 36 22.13 7.42 -3.42
N LEU A 37 22.34 6.09 -3.50
CA LEU A 37 23.60 5.53 -3.97
C LEU A 37 23.87 5.92 -5.44
N LEU A 38 22.87 5.84 -6.31
CA LEU A 38 23.01 6.27 -7.70
C LEU A 38 23.15 7.79 -7.87
N ALA A 39 22.64 8.57 -6.92
CA ALA A 39 22.75 10.02 -6.93
C ALA A 39 24.21 10.50 -6.81
N THR A 40 25.12 9.67 -6.27
CA THR A 40 26.56 9.98 -6.27
C THR A 40 27.16 9.97 -7.67
N LEU A 41 26.51 9.31 -8.64
CA LEU A 41 26.93 9.21 -10.04
C LEU A 41 26.12 10.17 -10.93
N LEU A 42 24.82 10.26 -10.71
CA LEU A 42 23.87 11.00 -11.55
C LEU A 42 22.84 11.73 -10.67
N SER A 43 22.90 13.07 -10.63
CA SER A 43 22.09 13.90 -9.74
C SER A 43 20.57 13.74 -9.90
N LYS A 44 20.09 13.29 -11.06
CA LYS A 44 18.66 13.01 -11.30
C LYS A 44 18.06 12.02 -10.30
N PHE A 45 18.86 11.08 -9.78
CA PHE A 45 18.38 10.07 -8.83
C PHE A 45 18.10 10.66 -7.44
N LEU A 46 18.60 11.86 -7.14
CA LEU A 46 18.24 12.59 -5.91
C LEU A 46 16.78 13.04 -5.95
N LEU A 47 16.30 13.50 -7.10
CA LEU A 47 14.89 13.84 -7.28
C LEU A 47 14.00 12.60 -7.17
N GLU A 48 14.42 11.48 -7.78
CA GLU A 48 13.71 10.21 -7.68
C GLU A 48 13.62 9.68 -6.24
N ALA A 49 14.71 9.78 -5.45
CA ALA A 49 14.71 9.43 -4.04
C ALA A 49 13.64 10.23 -3.26
N ASN A 50 13.60 11.55 -3.45
CA ASN A 50 12.63 12.43 -2.79
C ASN A 50 11.19 12.09 -3.19
N ILE A 51 10.93 11.80 -4.47
CA ILE A 51 9.60 11.41 -4.97
C ILE A 51 9.16 10.11 -4.29
N VAL A 52 10.03 9.10 -4.20
CA VAL A 52 9.71 7.81 -3.60
C VAL A 52 9.50 7.93 -2.10
N GLU A 53 10.32 8.71 -1.40
CA GLU A 53 10.16 8.98 0.03
C GLU A 53 8.81 9.64 0.31
N PHE A 54 8.46 10.67 -0.46
CA PHE A 54 7.20 11.39 -0.31
C PHE A 54 6.00 10.49 -0.64
N ALA A 55 6.07 9.73 -1.74
CA ALA A 55 5.00 8.81 -2.12
C ALA A 55 4.81 7.69 -1.10
N THR A 56 5.90 7.11 -0.58
CA THR A 56 5.86 6.12 0.50
C THR A 56 5.18 6.69 1.76
N THR A 57 5.56 7.91 2.15
CA THR A 57 4.98 8.59 3.33
C THR A 57 3.48 8.83 3.17
N ILE A 58 3.06 9.31 2.00
CA ILE A 58 1.63 9.50 1.68
C ILE A 58 0.89 8.17 1.73
N SER A 59 1.42 7.10 1.12
CA SER A 59 0.76 5.80 1.11
C SER A 59 0.61 5.21 2.52
N ILE A 60 1.63 5.35 3.38
CA ILE A 60 1.54 4.95 4.80
C ILE A 60 0.44 5.74 5.52
N ALA A 61 0.42 7.07 5.34
CA ALA A 61 -0.62 7.92 5.95
C ALA A 61 -2.03 7.53 5.47
N LEU A 62 -2.19 7.25 4.18
CA LEU A 62 -3.45 6.77 3.60
C LEU A 62 -3.89 5.44 4.18
N ILE A 63 -2.98 4.49 4.40
CA ILE A 63 -3.32 3.18 4.97
C ILE A 63 -3.68 3.30 6.45
N LEU A 64 -2.94 4.10 7.22
CA LEU A 64 -3.27 4.37 8.62
C LEU A 64 -4.65 5.00 8.72
N PHE A 65 -4.90 6.04 7.92
CA PHE A 65 -6.19 6.71 7.86
C PHE A 65 -7.31 5.77 7.38
N GLY A 66 -7.03 4.92 6.40
CA GLY A 66 -7.99 3.97 5.85
C GLY A 66 -8.36 2.89 6.85
N SER A 67 -7.37 2.31 7.52
CA SER A 67 -7.55 1.32 8.59
C SER A 67 -8.33 1.91 9.77
N TYR A 68 -8.01 3.15 10.17
CA TYR A 68 -8.76 3.88 11.19
C TYR A 68 -10.22 4.14 10.76
N SER A 69 -10.44 4.52 9.50
CA SER A 69 -11.80 4.74 8.97
C SER A 69 -12.64 3.46 8.97
N ILE A 70 -12.04 2.31 8.61
CA ILE A 70 -12.71 1.00 8.65
C ILE A 70 -13.07 0.64 10.09
N TYR A 71 -12.16 0.88 11.04
CA TYR A 71 -12.40 0.71 12.47
C TYR A 71 -13.56 1.59 12.98
N LYS A 72 -13.60 2.87 12.57
CA LYS A 72 -14.67 3.83 12.91
C LYS A 72 -15.97 3.66 12.10
N ASN A 73 -16.20 2.50 11.49
CA ASN A 73 -17.43 2.17 10.75
C ASN A 73 -17.67 3.00 9.48
N HIS A 74 -16.61 3.54 8.87
CA HIS A 74 -16.61 4.17 7.55
C HIS A 74 -15.83 3.32 6.52
N PRO A 75 -16.30 2.09 6.21
CA PRO A 75 -15.53 1.11 5.46
C PRO A 75 -15.29 1.50 3.99
N LEU A 76 -16.20 2.25 3.36
CA LEU A 76 -16.01 2.74 1.98
C LEU A 76 -14.83 3.71 1.90
N ARG A 77 -14.83 4.74 2.77
CA ARG A 77 -13.76 5.74 2.82
C ARG A 77 -12.43 5.08 3.06
N GLY A 78 -12.36 4.16 4.03
CA GLY A 78 -11.12 3.46 4.31
C GLY A 78 -10.70 2.48 3.22
N GLY A 79 -11.66 1.81 2.57
CA GLY A 79 -11.40 0.96 1.41
C GLY A 79 -10.79 1.73 0.24
N ILE A 80 -11.32 2.92 -0.07
CA ILE A 80 -10.79 3.81 -1.11
C ILE A 80 -9.37 4.27 -0.77
N CYS A 81 -9.11 4.69 0.48
CA CYS A 81 -7.76 5.08 0.90
C CYS A 81 -6.74 3.95 0.73
N ASN A 82 -7.09 2.72 1.12
CA ASN A 82 -6.20 1.57 0.99
C ASN A 82 -5.99 1.16 -0.48
N LEU A 83 -7.01 1.30 -1.33
CA LEU A 83 -6.87 1.11 -2.78
C LEU A 83 -5.90 2.12 -3.40
N ILE A 84 -6.07 3.42 -3.10
CA ILE A 84 -5.21 4.48 -3.62
C ILE A 84 -3.75 4.24 -3.19
N ALA A 85 -3.52 3.97 -1.90
CA ALA A 85 -2.19 3.65 -1.40
C ALA A 85 -1.59 2.43 -2.10
N GLY A 86 -2.38 1.37 -2.29
CA GLY A 86 -1.97 0.18 -3.03
C GLY A 86 -1.59 0.50 -4.47
N THR A 87 -2.36 1.32 -5.18
CA THR A 87 -2.05 1.75 -6.55
C THR A 87 -0.75 2.54 -6.63
N ILE A 88 -0.50 3.46 -5.70
CA ILE A 88 0.77 4.22 -5.63
C ILE A 88 1.94 3.26 -5.48
N THR A 89 1.85 2.31 -4.56
CA THR A 89 2.93 1.35 -4.30
C THR A 89 3.17 0.38 -5.44
N ILE A 90 2.11 -0.08 -6.11
CA ILE A 90 2.23 -0.87 -7.35
C ILE A 90 2.94 -0.03 -8.43
N ALA A 91 2.59 1.24 -8.60
CA ALA A 91 3.21 2.11 -9.59
C ALA A 91 4.71 2.31 -9.32
N ILE A 92 5.10 2.55 -8.05
CA ILE A 92 6.52 2.63 -7.65
C ILE A 92 7.20 1.31 -7.98
N TYR A 93 6.64 0.17 -7.56
CA TYR A 93 7.25 -1.14 -7.81
C TYR A 93 7.44 -1.41 -9.29
N LEU A 94 6.41 -1.19 -10.13
CA LEU A 94 6.50 -1.42 -11.57
C LEU A 94 7.55 -0.52 -12.23
N HIS A 95 7.66 0.73 -11.80
CA HIS A 95 8.68 1.65 -12.32
C HIS A 95 10.10 1.10 -12.04
N TYR A 96 10.40 0.71 -10.81
CA TYR A 96 11.69 0.18 -10.38
C TYR A 96 11.86 -1.34 -10.59
N ALA A 97 10.89 -2.00 -11.23
CA ALA A 97 11.03 -3.36 -11.74
C ALA A 97 11.29 -3.35 -13.26
N LEU A 98 10.71 -2.41 -14.00
CA LEU A 98 10.78 -2.38 -15.47
C LEU A 98 11.84 -1.42 -16.01
N ASN A 99 11.95 -0.21 -15.44
CA ASN A 99 12.82 0.84 -15.99
C ASN A 99 14.20 0.87 -15.35
N VAL A 100 14.27 0.56 -14.05
CA VAL A 100 15.50 0.48 -13.29
C VAL A 100 15.45 -0.85 -12.54
N PRO A 101 15.87 -1.99 -13.13
CA PRO A 101 15.44 -3.36 -12.79
C PRO A 101 15.95 -3.90 -11.44
N ILE A 102 16.03 -3.06 -10.42
CA ILE A 102 16.54 -3.34 -9.09
C ILE A 102 15.58 -4.27 -8.34
N LEU A 103 14.27 -4.12 -8.59
CA LEU A 103 13.26 -4.95 -7.94
C LEU A 103 13.04 -6.30 -8.64
N GLN A 104 13.64 -6.53 -9.82
CA GLN A 104 13.49 -7.82 -10.53
C GLN A 104 14.08 -8.99 -9.74
N GLN A 105 15.07 -8.75 -8.88
CA GLN A 105 15.66 -9.78 -8.02
C GLN A 105 14.66 -10.42 -7.04
N PHE A 106 13.54 -9.75 -6.74
CA PHE A 106 12.48 -10.31 -5.89
C PHE A 106 11.54 -11.26 -6.64
N GLY A 107 11.66 -11.35 -7.97
CA GLY A 107 10.88 -12.27 -8.81
C GLY A 107 9.37 -12.19 -8.55
N LEU A 108 8.71 -13.36 -8.52
CA LEU A 108 7.29 -13.48 -8.22
C LEU A 108 6.93 -13.04 -6.78
N LEU A 109 7.86 -13.22 -5.83
CA LEU A 109 7.64 -12.88 -4.42
C LEU A 109 7.45 -11.38 -4.21
N GLY A 110 8.13 -10.54 -5.01
CA GLY A 110 7.97 -9.09 -4.94
C GLY A 110 6.54 -8.61 -5.25
N TYR A 111 5.82 -9.31 -6.12
CA TYR A 111 4.42 -8.98 -6.41
C TYR A 111 3.47 -9.29 -5.25
N PHE A 112 3.76 -10.34 -4.46
CA PHE A 112 2.96 -10.67 -3.28
C PHE A 112 3.06 -9.60 -2.18
N LEU A 113 4.17 -8.84 -2.13
CA LEU A 113 4.33 -7.72 -1.20
C LEU A 113 3.37 -6.56 -1.50
N LEU A 114 2.86 -6.46 -2.74
CA LEU A 114 2.01 -5.36 -3.21
C LEU A 114 0.51 -5.60 -2.97
N LEU A 115 0.10 -6.86 -2.81
CA LEU A 115 -1.30 -7.26 -2.73
C LEU A 115 -2.06 -6.89 -1.45
N PRO A 116 -1.44 -6.82 -0.25
CA PRO A 116 -2.18 -6.60 0.98
C PRO A 116 -3.02 -5.31 1.00
N ALA A 117 -2.52 -4.20 0.46
CA ALA A 117 -3.24 -2.91 0.46
C ALA A 117 -4.46 -2.92 -0.49
N PRO A 118 -4.32 -3.35 -1.75
CA PRO A 118 -5.46 -3.55 -2.64
C PRO A 118 -6.51 -4.50 -2.08
N ILE A 119 -6.10 -5.65 -1.52
CA ILE A 119 -7.04 -6.62 -0.93
C ILE A 119 -7.77 -6.00 0.26
N SER A 120 -7.04 -5.31 1.14
CA SER A 120 -7.62 -4.55 2.26
C SER A 120 -8.68 -3.56 1.77
N GLY A 121 -8.36 -2.83 0.69
CA GLY A 121 -9.24 -1.87 0.05
C GLY A 121 -10.52 -2.48 -0.53
N ILE A 122 -10.38 -3.58 -1.29
CA ILE A 122 -11.51 -4.34 -1.84
C ILE A 122 -12.43 -4.84 -0.72
N ILE A 123 -11.87 -5.38 0.36
CA ILE A 123 -12.66 -5.83 1.52
C ILE A 123 -13.43 -4.65 2.14
N GLY A 124 -12.81 -3.48 2.29
CA GLY A 124 -13.48 -2.27 2.77
C GLY A 124 -14.69 -1.88 1.92
N VAL A 125 -14.56 -1.91 0.59
CA VAL A 125 -15.68 -1.64 -0.34
C VAL A 125 -16.78 -2.70 -0.20
N ILE A 126 -16.43 -3.99 -0.09
CA ILE A 126 -17.40 -5.07 0.09
C ILE A 126 -18.18 -4.90 1.39
N ILE A 127 -17.50 -4.61 2.52
CA ILE A 127 -18.16 -4.36 3.81
C ILE A 127 -19.15 -3.19 3.70
N SER A 128 -18.81 -2.13 2.96
CA SER A 128 -19.73 -1.01 2.75
C SER A 128 -20.99 -1.42 2.00
N LYS A 129 -20.87 -2.22 0.94
CA LYS A 129 -22.03 -2.73 0.19
C LYS A 129 -22.91 -3.64 1.04
N MET A 130 -22.30 -4.48 1.87
CA MET A 130 -23.03 -5.32 2.83
C MET A 130 -23.78 -4.48 3.87
N LYS A 131 -23.27 -3.31 4.24
CA LYS A 131 -23.93 -2.40 5.20
C LYS A 131 -25.10 -1.63 4.59
N THR A 132 -25.12 -1.38 3.28
CA THR A 132 -26.19 -0.61 2.61
C THR A 132 -27.39 -1.44 2.16
N VAL A 133 -27.25 -2.77 2.13
CA VAL A 133 -28.33 -3.71 1.74
C VAL A 133 -29.26 -4.02 2.92
N TYR A 134 -28.93 -3.53 4.12
CA TYR A 134 -29.66 -3.73 5.37
C TYR A 134 -29.73 -2.42 6.17
#